data_AF-A0A9P5U3M6-F1
#
_entry.id   AF-A0A9P5U3M6-F1
#
_cell.length_a   1.000
_cell.length_b   1.000
_cell.length_c   1.000
_cell.angle_alpha   90.00
_cell.angle_beta   90.00
_cell.angle_gamma   90.00
#
_symmetry.space_group_name_H-M   'P 1'
#
loop_
_entity.id
_entity.type
_entity.pdbx_description
1 polymer ?
#
loop_
_entity_poly.entity_id
_entity_poly.type
_entity_poly.pdbx_seq_one_letter_code
_entity_poly.pdbx_strand_id
1 'polypeptide(L)'
;MLDNPTLWSILSVAFGAAPQKPNGRVIHIFLERSQTTPLIVHMRLPSTLPSRKIIRHPAFQALIRDAPRWKMLRLIGDPRILRKDHPMRAVESLPKLEVLSLENMESETVTDFQVIPMPNLCRLIVITPRERIAVQSNFPWTQLTSMRLHGLHNVPSLVQLCPNLIELGLILSSELGEALPNHPVVIRHKRMRLLSLWFVKDPNMPKVKKKLLDMLEFPFDYFCCPVL
;
A
#
# COMPACT_ATOMS: atom_id res chain seq x y z
N MET A 1 30.06 21.84 -4.72
CA MET A 1 28.97 20.95 -5.18
C MET A 1 28.38 20.28 -3.95
N LEU A 2 27.08 20.43 -3.71
CA LEU A 2 26.38 19.83 -2.57
C LEU A 2 25.93 18.41 -2.96
N ASP A 3 26.86 17.46 -2.91
CA ASP A 3 26.58 16.03 -3.05
C ASP A 3 26.08 15.50 -1.71
N ASN A 4 24.87 15.92 -1.32
CA ASN A 4 24.17 15.26 -0.22
C ASN A 4 23.24 14.18 -0.82
N PRO A 5 23.60 12.89 -0.71
CA PRO A 5 22.83 11.80 -1.30
C PRO A 5 21.39 11.72 -0.75
N THR A 6 21.14 12.26 0.45
CA THR A 6 19.78 12.29 1.03
C THR A 6 18.82 13.18 0.25
N LEU A 7 19.29 14.29 -0.35
CA LEU A 7 18.43 15.21 -1.11
C LEU A 7 17.87 14.57 -2.39
N TRP A 8 18.58 13.59 -2.93
CA TRP A 8 18.23 12.90 -4.18
C TRP A 8 17.56 11.54 -3.96
N SER A 9 17.10 11.27 -2.72
CA SER A 9 16.47 9.99 -2.36
C SER A 9 14.95 10.04 -2.34
N ILE A 10 14.34 11.23 -2.18
CA ILE A 10 12.89 11.39 -2.05
C ILE A 10 12.35 12.16 -3.26
N LEU A 11 11.40 11.56 -3.97
CA LEU A 11 10.78 12.15 -5.13
C LEU A 11 9.26 12.08 -5.01
N SER A 12 8.61 13.24 -5.04
CA SER A 12 7.15 13.36 -5.05
C SER A 12 6.66 13.93 -6.38
N VAL A 13 5.81 13.19 -7.07
CA VAL A 13 5.32 13.52 -8.41
C VAL A 13 3.80 13.47 -8.43
N ALA A 14 3.16 14.58 -8.77
CA ALA A 14 1.74 14.61 -9.05
C ALA A 14 1.54 14.62 -10.57
N PHE A 15 0.76 13.67 -11.07
CA PHE A 15 0.26 13.70 -12.44
C PHE A 15 -1.06 14.48 -12.43
N GLY A 16 -1.24 15.39 -13.37
CA GLY A 16 -2.39 16.29 -13.40
C GLY A 16 -2.56 16.95 -14.77
N ALA A 17 -3.72 17.58 -14.98
CA ALA A 17 -3.88 18.51 -16.08
C ALA A 17 -2.96 19.72 -15.87
N ALA A 18 -2.65 20.46 -16.94
CA ALA A 18 -1.88 21.69 -16.81
C ALA A 18 -2.54 22.66 -15.81
N PRO A 19 -1.76 23.38 -14.97
CA PRO A 19 -0.29 23.44 -14.94
C PRO A 19 0.39 22.34 -14.10
N GLN A 20 -0.36 21.43 -13.49
CA GLN A 20 0.13 20.40 -12.54
C GLN A 20 0.79 19.19 -13.23
N LYS A 21 1.24 19.34 -14.47
CA LYS A 21 1.87 18.27 -15.23
C LYS A 21 3.36 18.19 -14.86
N PRO A 22 3.89 17.02 -14.50
CA PRO A 22 5.28 16.93 -14.08
C PRO A 22 6.22 17.21 -15.25
N ASN A 23 7.30 17.95 -14.99
CA ASN A 23 8.31 18.22 -16.01
C ASN A 23 9.24 17.01 -16.15
N GLY A 24 9.13 16.30 -17.27
CA GLY A 24 9.94 15.10 -17.53
C GLY A 24 11.46 15.34 -17.46
N ARG A 25 11.93 16.52 -17.86
CA ARG A 25 13.36 16.88 -17.80
C ARG A 25 13.86 17.02 -16.37
N VAL A 26 13.05 17.60 -15.49
CA VAL A 26 13.38 17.74 -14.06
C VAL A 26 13.47 16.36 -13.40
N ILE A 27 12.54 15.46 -13.72
CA ILE A 27 12.58 14.07 -13.22
C ILE A 27 13.83 13.35 -13.74
N HIS A 28 14.19 13.53 -15.01
CA HIS A 28 15.41 12.93 -15.56
C HIS A 28 16.68 13.41 -14.84
N ILE A 29 16.82 14.73 -14.62
CA ILE A 29 17.96 15.32 -13.90
C ILE A 29 18.01 14.79 -12.46
N PHE A 30 16.86 14.68 -11.79
CA PHE A 30 16.80 14.11 -10.44
C PHE A 30 17.29 12.66 -10.44
N LEU A 31 16.81 11.83 -11.36
CA LEU A 31 17.19 10.42 -11.45
C LEU A 31 18.67 10.26 -11.77
N GLU A 32 19.21 11.05 -12.70
CA GLU A 32 20.64 11.11 -12.99
C GLU A 32 21.47 11.47 -11.76
N ARG A 33 21.07 12.48 -10.99
CA ARG A 33 21.79 12.88 -9.77
C ARG A 33 21.66 11.87 -8.64
N SER A 34 20.54 11.16 -8.57
CA SER A 34 20.32 10.12 -7.56
C SER A 34 21.16 8.86 -7.80
N GLN A 35 21.69 8.66 -9.01
CA GLN A 35 22.61 7.57 -9.38
C GLN A 35 22.12 6.17 -8.98
N THR A 36 22.70 5.57 -7.93
CA THR A 36 22.33 4.23 -7.43
C THR A 36 21.55 4.27 -6.12
N THR A 37 21.29 5.48 -5.61
CA THR A 37 20.63 5.71 -4.32
C THR A 37 19.24 5.06 -4.30
N PRO A 38 18.87 4.32 -3.23
CA PRO A 38 17.52 3.82 -3.07
C PRO A 38 16.50 4.96 -3.02
N LEU A 39 15.37 4.79 -3.71
CA LEU A 39 14.40 5.86 -3.92
C LEU A 39 13.14 5.70 -3.06
N ILE A 40 12.68 6.79 -2.48
CA ILE A 40 11.36 6.95 -1.87
C ILE A 40 10.52 7.72 -2.87
N VAL A 41 9.57 7.04 -3.49
CA VAL A 41 8.75 7.58 -4.58
C VAL A 41 7.32 7.76 -4.11
N HIS A 42 6.83 8.99 -4.15
CA HIS A 42 5.43 9.30 -3.95
C HIS A 42 4.82 9.73 -5.29
N MET A 43 3.84 8.98 -5.78
CA MET A 43 3.10 9.35 -6.98
C MET A 43 1.64 9.60 -6.66
N ARG A 44 1.13 10.77 -7.06
CA ARG A 44 -0.29 11.08 -7.06
C ARG A 44 -0.81 10.98 -8.48
N LEU A 45 -1.83 10.16 -8.67
CA LEU A 45 -2.47 9.86 -9.94
C LEU A 45 -3.91 10.40 -9.88
N PRO A 46 -4.33 11.25 -10.82
CA PRO A 46 -5.66 11.83 -10.79
C PRO A 46 -6.66 10.83 -11.39
N SER A 47 -7.81 10.66 -10.74
CA SER A 47 -8.89 9.80 -11.24
C SER A 47 -9.50 10.30 -12.57
N THR A 48 -9.28 11.57 -12.91
CA THR A 48 -9.85 12.22 -14.10
C THR A 48 -9.01 12.10 -15.35
N LEU A 49 -7.70 11.76 -15.25
CA LEU A 49 -6.87 11.59 -16.44
C LEU A 49 -6.97 10.17 -16.97
N PRO A 50 -7.15 9.99 -18.30
CA PRO A 50 -7.04 8.68 -18.91
C PRO A 50 -5.66 8.06 -18.62
N SER A 51 -5.64 6.82 -18.12
CA SER A 51 -4.43 6.05 -17.82
C SER A 51 -3.38 6.11 -18.94
N ARG A 52 -3.83 6.01 -20.20
CA ARG A 52 -2.97 6.08 -21.39
C ARG A 52 -2.15 7.37 -21.48
N LYS A 53 -2.68 8.51 -21.00
CA LYS A 53 -1.95 9.79 -20.97
C LYS A 53 -0.86 9.80 -19.90
N ILE A 54 -1.11 9.15 -18.76
CA ILE A 54 -0.14 9.03 -17.66
C ILE A 54 0.98 8.07 -18.07
N ILE A 55 0.62 6.90 -18.59
CA ILE A 55 1.56 5.83 -19.00
C ILE A 55 2.57 6.32 -20.04
N ARG A 56 2.12 7.14 -20.98
CA ARG A 56 2.97 7.71 -22.05
C ARG A 56 3.71 8.96 -21.61
N HIS A 57 3.54 9.39 -20.36
CA HIS A 57 4.18 10.60 -19.88
C HIS A 57 5.69 10.35 -19.66
N PRO A 58 6.59 11.20 -20.19
CA PRO A 58 8.04 10.99 -20.05
C PRO A 58 8.51 10.85 -18.60
N ALA A 59 7.98 11.68 -17.69
CA ALA A 59 8.22 11.54 -16.26
C ALA A 59 7.82 10.17 -15.69
N PHE A 60 6.69 9.61 -16.13
CA PHE A 60 6.23 8.31 -15.68
C PHE A 60 7.14 7.20 -16.18
N GLN A 61 7.48 7.20 -17.48
CA GLN A 61 8.39 6.23 -18.08
C GLN A 61 9.77 6.24 -17.42
N ALA A 62 10.31 7.44 -17.13
CA ALA A 62 11.57 7.59 -16.43
C ALA A 62 11.52 6.99 -15.01
N LEU A 63 10.43 7.22 -14.27
CA LEU A 63 10.22 6.62 -12.95
C LEU A 63 10.19 5.09 -13.02
N ILE A 64 9.42 4.51 -13.94
CA ILE A 64 9.29 3.05 -14.07
C ILE A 64 10.62 2.39 -14.42
N ARG A 65 11.44 3.02 -15.27
CA ARG A 65 12.78 2.52 -15.61
C ARG A 65 13.69 2.38 -14.38
N ASP A 66 13.51 3.25 -13.39
CA ASP A 66 14.27 3.24 -12.13
C ASP A 66 13.56 2.46 -11.00
N ALA A 67 12.47 1.74 -11.30
CA ALA A 67 11.69 0.97 -10.33
C ALA A 67 12.50 -0.05 -9.51
N PRO A 68 13.51 -0.76 -10.05
CA PRO A 68 14.32 -1.70 -9.27
C PRO A 68 15.06 -1.07 -8.08
N ARG A 69 15.20 0.27 -8.06
CA ARG A 69 15.86 1.03 -7.00
C ARG A 69 14.88 1.55 -5.93
N TRP A 70 13.57 1.38 -6.13
CA TRP A 70 12.58 1.88 -5.19
C TRP A 70 12.67 1.12 -3.88
N LYS A 71 12.90 1.87 -2.80
CA LYS A 71 12.84 1.42 -1.41
C LYS A 71 11.45 1.57 -0.83
N MET A 72 10.78 2.66 -1.19
CA MET A 72 9.41 2.93 -0.79
C MET A 72 8.63 3.46 -1.98
N LEU A 73 7.41 2.95 -2.14
CA LEU A 73 6.45 3.43 -3.12
C LEU A 73 5.16 3.81 -2.41
N ARG A 74 4.76 5.08 -2.55
CA ARG A 74 3.44 5.56 -2.15
C ARG A 74 2.68 5.98 -3.40
N LEU A 75 1.59 5.29 -3.69
CA LEU A 75 0.64 5.66 -4.73
C LEU A 75 -0.62 6.24 -4.09
N ILE A 76 -1.12 7.34 -4.65
CA ILE A 76 -2.37 7.97 -4.22
C ILE A 76 -3.24 8.21 -5.45
N GLY A 77 -4.50 7.76 -5.40
CA GLY A 77 -5.49 7.92 -6.47
C GLY A 77 -5.77 6.63 -7.23
N ASP A 78 -6.43 6.70 -8.40
CA ASP A 78 -6.88 5.52 -9.13
C ASP A 78 -5.95 5.17 -10.31
N PRO A 79 -5.12 4.13 -10.17
CA PRO A 79 -4.16 3.70 -11.14
C PRO A 79 -4.71 2.56 -12.00
N ARG A 80 -5.89 2.72 -12.63
CA ARG A 80 -6.24 1.90 -13.83
C ARG A 80 -5.11 1.84 -14.87
N ILE A 81 -4.06 2.63 -14.69
CA ILE A 81 -2.72 2.38 -15.20
C ILE A 81 -2.33 0.88 -15.18
N LEU A 82 -2.45 0.08 -14.11
CA LEU A 82 -1.89 -1.30 -14.04
C LEU A 82 -2.55 -2.40 -14.91
N ARG A 83 -3.59 -2.07 -15.68
CA ARG A 83 -4.27 -3.01 -16.59
C ARG A 83 -3.32 -3.59 -17.66
N LYS A 84 -3.78 -4.60 -18.41
CA LYS A 84 -3.01 -5.48 -19.33
C LYS A 84 -1.90 -4.83 -20.18
N ASP A 85 -1.95 -3.53 -20.46
CA ASP A 85 -0.97 -2.80 -21.28
C ASP A 85 0.00 -1.90 -20.48
N HIS A 86 0.14 -2.11 -19.16
CA HIS A 86 0.91 -1.19 -18.32
C HIS A 86 2.42 -1.43 -18.31
N PRO A 87 3.27 -0.38 -18.37
CA PRO A 87 4.72 -0.52 -18.23
C PRO A 87 5.20 -1.15 -16.93
N MET A 88 4.44 -1.05 -15.82
CA MET A 88 4.82 -1.78 -14.60
C MET A 88 4.73 -3.29 -14.75
N ARG A 89 3.96 -3.82 -15.73
CA ARG A 89 4.00 -5.26 -16.02
C ARG A 89 5.32 -5.69 -16.66
N ALA A 90 6.06 -4.75 -17.25
CA ALA A 90 7.43 -4.98 -17.70
C ALA A 90 8.45 -4.90 -16.55
N VAL A 91 8.04 -4.49 -15.36
CA VAL A 91 8.90 -4.55 -14.17
C VAL A 91 8.88 -5.98 -13.65
N GLU A 92 9.95 -6.72 -13.94
CA GLU A 92 10.09 -8.13 -13.57
C GLU A 92 10.17 -8.34 -12.06
N SER A 93 10.71 -7.36 -11.31
CA SER A 93 10.78 -7.40 -9.85
C SER A 93 11.06 -6.01 -9.25
N LEU A 94 10.73 -5.85 -7.97
CA LEU A 94 11.10 -4.68 -7.16
C LEU A 94 11.98 -5.14 -5.99
N PRO A 95 13.26 -5.48 -6.25
CA PRO A 95 14.11 -6.17 -5.29
C PRO A 95 14.48 -5.34 -4.07
N LYS A 96 14.44 -4.00 -4.16
CA LYS A 96 14.77 -3.11 -3.03
C LYS A 96 13.54 -2.59 -2.28
N LEU A 97 12.32 -2.93 -2.72
CA LEU A 97 11.11 -2.35 -2.16
C LEU A 97 10.81 -2.95 -0.78
N GLU A 98 10.81 -2.09 0.23
CA GLU A 98 10.52 -2.44 1.62
C GLU A 98 9.12 -1.98 2.04
N VAL A 99 8.64 -0.87 1.46
CA VAL A 99 7.37 -0.24 1.82
C VAL A 99 6.51 0.02 0.59
N LEU A 100 5.29 -0.53 0.60
CA LEU A 100 4.26 -0.24 -0.40
C LEU A 100 3.05 0.42 0.27
N SER A 101 2.69 1.61 -0.18
CA SER A 101 1.50 2.35 0.27
C SER A 101 0.57 2.63 -0.91
N LEU A 102 -0.67 2.17 -0.81
CA LEU A 102 -1.70 2.26 -1.82
C LEU A 102 -2.91 2.98 -1.20
N GLU A 103 -3.20 4.20 -1.64
CA GLU A 103 -4.21 5.06 -1.01
C GLU A 103 -5.23 5.56 -2.03
N ASN A 104 -6.53 5.46 -1.73
CA ASN A 104 -7.62 5.86 -2.63
C ASN A 104 -7.60 5.18 -4.01
N MET A 105 -7.25 3.89 -4.06
CA MET A 105 -7.26 3.05 -5.26
C MET A 105 -8.62 2.38 -5.50
N GLU A 106 -8.90 1.98 -6.75
CA GLU A 106 -9.92 0.98 -7.12
C GLU A 106 -9.37 -0.46 -7.00
N SER A 107 -10.27 -1.46 -7.00
CA SER A 107 -9.96 -2.79 -6.45
C SER A 107 -9.08 -3.76 -7.19
N GLU A 108 -9.11 -3.64 -8.50
CA GLU A 108 -8.26 -4.43 -9.36
C GLU A 108 -6.76 -4.07 -9.15
N THR A 109 -6.48 -2.88 -8.62
CA THR A 109 -5.12 -2.36 -8.47
C THR A 109 -4.27 -3.16 -7.47
N VAL A 110 -4.83 -3.51 -6.30
CA VAL A 110 -4.02 -4.19 -5.28
C VAL A 110 -3.65 -5.60 -5.74
N THR A 111 -4.56 -6.26 -6.47
CA THR A 111 -4.29 -7.55 -7.09
C THR A 111 -3.25 -7.48 -8.20
N ASP A 112 -3.21 -6.39 -8.97
CA ASP A 112 -2.18 -6.20 -9.99
C ASP A 112 -0.76 -6.07 -9.39
N PHE A 113 -0.62 -5.62 -8.14
CA PHE A 113 0.69 -5.62 -7.48
C PHE A 113 1.12 -7.01 -7.02
N GLN A 114 0.19 -7.93 -6.77
CA GLN A 114 0.51 -9.27 -6.30
C GLN A 114 1.30 -10.11 -7.33
N VAL A 115 1.25 -9.74 -8.62
CA VAL A 115 2.04 -10.44 -9.64
C VAL A 115 3.49 -9.98 -9.73
N ILE A 116 3.85 -8.87 -9.08
CA ILE A 116 5.21 -8.33 -9.11
C ILE A 116 5.98 -8.85 -7.89
N PRO A 117 7.10 -9.58 -8.07
CA PRO A 117 7.95 -10.03 -6.96
C PRO A 117 8.55 -8.85 -6.19
N MET A 118 8.36 -8.85 -4.87
CA MET A 118 8.89 -7.85 -3.93
C MET A 118 9.51 -8.53 -2.71
N PRO A 119 10.66 -9.22 -2.87
CA PRO A 119 11.18 -10.14 -1.86
C PRO A 119 11.50 -9.47 -0.51
N ASN A 120 11.78 -8.17 -0.50
CA ASN A 120 12.12 -7.40 0.69
C ASN A 120 10.94 -6.59 1.28
N LEU A 121 9.72 -6.76 0.73
CA LEU A 121 8.55 -6.01 1.18
C LEU A 121 8.18 -6.37 2.63
N CYS A 122 8.48 -5.48 3.57
CA CYS A 122 8.20 -5.68 4.99
C CYS A 122 6.96 -4.91 5.46
N ARG A 123 6.57 -3.85 4.75
CA ARG A 123 5.45 -2.98 5.14
C ARG A 123 4.45 -2.76 4.01
N LEU A 124 3.18 -3.06 4.29
CA LEU A 124 2.06 -2.82 3.38
C LEU A 124 1.05 -1.86 4.01
N ILE A 125 0.69 -0.80 3.28
CA ILE A 125 -0.34 0.17 3.66
C ILE A 125 -1.37 0.23 2.53
N VAL A 126 -2.61 -0.10 2.83
CA VAL A 126 -3.73 -0.10 1.88
C VAL A 126 -4.88 0.68 2.51
N ILE A 127 -5.06 1.93 2.12
CA ILE A 127 -6.07 2.85 2.68
C ILE A 127 -7.05 3.22 1.58
N THR A 128 -8.10 2.41 1.44
CA THR A 128 -8.97 2.44 0.27
C THR A 128 -10.40 2.06 0.69
N PRO A 129 -11.40 2.95 0.50
CA PRO A 129 -12.72 2.80 1.12
C PRO A 129 -13.58 1.65 0.58
N ARG A 130 -13.27 1.09 -0.59
CA ARG A 130 -14.09 0.08 -1.26
C ARG A 130 -13.36 -1.24 -1.51
N GLU A 131 -12.23 -1.45 -0.85
CA GLU A 131 -11.23 -2.38 -1.32
C GLU A 131 -11.19 -3.71 -0.59
N ARG A 132 -10.90 -4.77 -1.35
CA ARG A 132 -10.63 -6.09 -0.81
C ARG A 132 -9.31 -6.57 -1.38
N ILE A 133 -8.31 -6.69 -0.51
CA ILE A 133 -7.12 -7.46 -0.85
C ILE A 133 -7.58 -8.87 -1.17
N ALA A 134 -7.39 -9.32 -2.42
CA ALA A 134 -7.66 -10.70 -2.76
C ALA A 134 -6.72 -11.58 -1.95
N VAL A 135 -7.31 -12.40 -1.08
CA VAL A 135 -6.57 -13.40 -0.33
C VAL A 135 -6.81 -14.73 -1.00
N GLN A 136 -5.88 -15.06 -1.87
CA GLN A 136 -5.78 -16.37 -2.50
C GLN A 136 -4.69 -17.18 -1.79
N SER A 137 -4.69 -18.50 -1.98
CA SER A 137 -3.73 -19.42 -1.37
C SER A 137 -2.26 -19.12 -1.74
N ASN A 138 -2.03 -18.35 -2.80
CA ASN A 138 -0.73 -17.93 -3.31
C ASN A 138 -0.36 -16.47 -2.96
N PHE A 139 -0.85 -15.93 -1.84
CA PHE A 139 -0.50 -14.58 -1.42
C PHE A 139 1.03 -14.36 -1.36
N PRO A 140 1.58 -13.41 -2.12
CA PRO A 140 3.02 -13.35 -2.41
C PRO A 140 3.86 -12.63 -1.34
N TRP A 141 3.23 -12.02 -0.33
CA TRP A 141 3.88 -11.14 0.64
C TRP A 141 3.87 -11.70 2.06
N THR A 142 4.20 -12.98 2.22
CA THR A 142 4.19 -13.68 3.53
C THR A 142 5.28 -13.17 4.50
N GLN A 143 6.27 -12.45 3.98
CA GLN A 143 7.36 -11.82 4.73
C GLN A 143 6.99 -10.50 5.43
N LEU A 144 5.76 -10.00 5.26
CA LEU A 144 5.31 -8.75 5.88
C LEU A 144 5.44 -8.78 7.42
N THR A 145 5.96 -7.69 7.97
CA THR A 145 6.09 -7.45 9.42
C THR A 145 5.14 -6.34 9.90
N SER A 146 4.72 -5.43 9.02
CA SER A 146 3.78 -4.36 9.35
C SER A 146 2.71 -4.23 8.26
N MET A 147 1.44 -4.17 8.67
CA MET A 147 0.32 -4.04 7.75
C MET A 147 -0.66 -2.98 8.25
N ARG A 148 -1.13 -2.11 7.37
CA ARG A 148 -2.21 -1.16 7.67
C ARG A 148 -3.28 -1.23 6.60
N LEU A 149 -4.52 -1.54 7.00
CA LEU A 149 -5.64 -1.78 6.09
C LEU A 149 -6.83 -0.88 6.42
N HIS A 150 -7.64 -0.58 5.40
CA HIS A 150 -8.99 -0.07 5.57
C HIS A 150 -9.98 -1.24 5.50
N GLY A 151 -10.73 -1.47 6.57
CA GLY A 151 -11.73 -2.51 6.68
C GLY A 151 -11.25 -3.82 7.29
N LEU A 152 -12.18 -4.76 7.36
CA LEU A 152 -12.00 -6.06 8.01
C LEU A 152 -11.98 -7.24 7.03
N HIS A 153 -12.19 -6.96 5.75
CA HIS A 153 -12.22 -7.98 4.71
C HIS A 153 -10.89 -8.74 4.68
N ASN A 154 -10.98 -10.06 4.82
CA ASN A 154 -9.86 -10.99 4.75
C ASN A 154 -8.72 -10.74 5.76
N VAL A 155 -8.89 -9.86 6.75
CA VAL A 155 -7.91 -9.67 7.84
C VAL A 155 -7.55 -11.01 8.51
N PRO A 156 -8.52 -11.89 8.84
CA PRO A 156 -8.20 -13.20 9.41
C PRO A 156 -7.22 -14.00 8.53
N SER A 157 -7.52 -14.11 7.25
CA SER A 157 -6.73 -14.87 6.29
C SER A 157 -5.36 -14.23 6.05
N LEU A 158 -5.26 -12.90 5.98
CA LEU A 158 -3.98 -12.19 5.83
C LEU A 158 -3.06 -12.41 7.03
N VAL A 159 -3.62 -12.34 8.24
CA VAL A 159 -2.87 -12.59 9.48
C VAL A 159 -2.34 -14.02 9.51
N GLN A 160 -3.12 -15.01 9.05
CA GLN A 160 -2.66 -16.39 8.94
C GLN A 160 -1.53 -16.57 7.91
N LEU A 161 -1.59 -15.85 6.79
CA LEU A 161 -0.61 -15.95 5.70
C LEU A 161 0.69 -15.18 5.97
N CYS A 162 0.69 -14.26 6.92
CA CYS A 162 1.85 -13.42 7.26
C CYS A 162 2.42 -13.78 8.64
N PRO A 163 3.10 -14.93 8.81
CA PRO A 163 3.53 -15.43 10.13
C PRO A 163 4.52 -14.51 10.87
N ASN A 164 5.14 -13.56 10.15
CA ASN A 164 6.09 -12.60 10.67
C ASN A 164 5.46 -11.26 11.06
N LEU A 165 4.13 -11.13 10.98
CA LEU A 165 3.44 -9.88 11.28
C LEU A 165 3.63 -9.47 12.75
N ILE A 166 4.21 -8.29 12.95
CA ILE A 166 4.47 -7.66 14.26
C ILE A 166 3.41 -6.59 14.53
N GLU A 167 3.05 -5.81 13.51
CA GLU A 167 2.13 -4.69 13.63
C GLU A 167 0.96 -4.84 12.67
N LEU A 168 -0.26 -4.76 13.21
CA LEU A 168 -1.49 -4.68 12.42
C LEU A 168 -2.23 -3.38 12.75
N GLY A 169 -2.52 -2.64 11.71
CA GLY A 169 -3.28 -1.41 11.78
C GLY A 169 -4.58 -1.51 10.99
N LEU A 170 -5.71 -1.17 11.60
CA LEU A 170 -7.02 -1.28 10.95
C LEU A 170 -7.77 0.04 11.06
N ILE A 171 -8.12 0.61 9.91
CA ILE A 171 -9.02 1.75 9.80
C ILE A 171 -10.41 1.17 9.57
N LEU A 172 -11.33 1.43 10.48
CA LEU A 172 -12.66 0.84 10.55
C LEU A 172 -13.72 1.91 10.25
N SER A 173 -14.60 1.61 9.31
CA SER A 173 -15.80 2.40 9.00
C SER A 173 -17.06 1.56 9.21
N SER A 174 -18.19 2.25 9.34
CA SER A 174 -19.52 1.68 9.64
C SER A 174 -19.96 0.60 8.65
N GLU A 175 -19.70 0.84 7.36
CA GLU A 175 -20.05 -0.05 6.24
C GLU A 175 -19.30 -1.40 6.29
N LEU A 176 -18.20 -1.48 7.04
CA LEU A 176 -17.30 -2.64 7.05
C LEU A 176 -17.54 -3.59 8.24
N GLY A 177 -18.39 -3.21 9.19
CA GLY A 177 -18.72 -4.03 10.37
C GLY A 177 -19.50 -5.31 10.05
N GLU A 178 -20.23 -5.33 8.92
CA GLU A 178 -21.02 -6.49 8.47
C GLU A 178 -20.15 -7.61 7.84
N ALA A 179 -18.87 -7.35 7.59
CA ALA A 179 -17.99 -8.26 6.87
C ALA A 179 -17.27 -9.30 7.75
N LEU A 180 -17.42 -9.22 9.08
CA LEU A 180 -16.82 -10.21 9.97
C LEU A 180 -17.61 -11.51 9.88
N PRO A 181 -16.97 -12.67 9.67
CA PRO A 181 -17.67 -13.95 9.65
C PRO A 181 -18.49 -14.14 10.93
N ASN A 182 -19.66 -14.78 10.81
CA ASN A 182 -20.54 -15.05 11.95
C ASN A 182 -19.97 -16.10 12.90
N HIS A 183 -19.00 -16.88 12.44
CA HIS A 183 -18.27 -17.84 13.25
C HIS A 183 -16.90 -17.26 13.63
N PRO A 184 -16.54 -17.26 14.93
CA PRO A 184 -15.25 -16.76 15.38
C PRO A 184 -14.14 -17.68 14.88
N VAL A 185 -13.40 -17.24 13.86
CA VAL A 185 -12.09 -17.84 13.57
C VAL A 185 -11.12 -17.21 14.55
N VAL A 186 -10.80 -17.95 15.60
CA VAL A 186 -9.80 -17.55 16.58
C VAL A 186 -8.43 -17.70 15.96
N ILE A 187 -7.72 -16.58 15.77
CA ILE A 187 -6.39 -16.56 15.20
C ILE A 187 -5.38 -16.20 16.28
N ARG A 188 -4.55 -17.18 16.63
CA ARG A 188 -3.38 -17.00 17.48
C ARG A 188 -2.19 -16.58 16.61
N HIS A 189 -1.76 -15.34 16.72
CA HIS A 189 -0.57 -14.86 16.01
C HIS A 189 0.62 -14.71 16.96
N LYS A 190 1.63 -15.58 16.81
CA LYS A 190 2.75 -15.70 17.78
C LYS A 190 3.67 -14.49 17.85
N ARG A 191 3.75 -13.69 16.78
CA ARG A 191 4.70 -12.58 16.64
C ARG A 191 4.07 -11.20 16.72
N MET A 192 2.73 -11.12 16.71
CA MET A 192 2.08 -9.82 16.68
C MET A 192 2.18 -9.16 18.04
N ARG A 193 2.61 -7.91 18.06
CA ARG A 193 2.88 -7.13 19.27
C ARG A 193 2.05 -5.86 19.34
N LEU A 194 1.60 -5.36 18.20
CA LEU A 194 0.85 -4.11 18.12
C LEU A 194 -0.40 -4.29 17.28
N LEU A 195 -1.55 -4.01 17.88
CA LEU A 195 -2.82 -3.81 17.18
C LEU A 195 -3.26 -2.35 17.35
N SER A 196 -3.34 -1.64 16.23
CA SER A 196 -3.81 -0.26 16.18
C SER A 196 -5.16 -0.19 15.49
N LEU A 197 -6.18 0.28 16.21
CA LEU A 197 -7.54 0.42 15.68
C LEU A 197 -7.88 1.91 15.55
N TRP A 198 -8.24 2.31 14.33
CA TRP A 198 -8.70 3.65 14.00
C TRP A 198 -10.17 3.59 13.62
N PHE A 199 -11.02 4.30 14.37
CA PHE A 199 -12.46 4.27 14.15
C PHE A 199 -12.93 5.57 13.50
N VAL A 200 -13.62 5.47 12.36
CA VAL A 200 -14.49 6.55 11.89
C VAL A 200 -15.68 6.60 12.86
N LYS A 201 -16.09 7.80 13.29
CA LYS A 201 -17.18 7.98 14.27
C LYS A 201 -18.46 7.26 13.81
N ASP A 202 -18.79 6.16 14.47
CA ASP A 202 -20.00 5.38 14.20
C ASP A 202 -20.49 4.66 15.48
N PRO A 203 -21.81 4.61 15.74
CA PRO A 203 -22.39 4.03 16.95
C PRO A 203 -22.24 2.51 17.07
N ASN A 204 -22.00 1.78 15.98
CA ASN A 204 -21.81 0.33 15.98
C ASN A 204 -20.34 -0.08 16.25
N MET A 205 -19.40 0.86 16.27
CA MET A 205 -17.97 0.60 16.46
C MET A 205 -17.62 -0.20 17.72
N PRO A 206 -18.28 -0.02 18.88
CA PRO A 206 -18.01 -0.86 20.06
C PRO A 206 -18.26 -2.36 19.81
N LYS A 207 -19.32 -2.70 19.07
CA LYS A 207 -19.65 -4.10 18.72
C LYS A 207 -18.63 -4.69 17.75
N VAL A 208 -18.25 -3.93 16.73
CA VAL A 208 -17.24 -4.32 15.74
C VAL A 208 -15.88 -4.53 16.39
N LYS A 209 -15.47 -3.61 17.27
CA LYS A 209 -14.24 -3.72 18.07
C LYS A 209 -14.23 -5.01 18.88
N LYS A 210 -15.31 -5.30 19.62
CA LYS A 210 -15.40 -6.52 20.44
C LYS A 210 -15.26 -7.77 19.58
N LYS A 211 -16.04 -7.88 18.50
CA LYS A 211 -15.99 -9.03 17.59
C LYS A 211 -14.60 -9.24 16.98
N LEU A 212 -13.90 -8.16 16.63
CA LEU A 212 -12.53 -8.23 16.13
C LEU A 212 -11.53 -8.75 17.17
N LEU A 213 -11.61 -8.23 18.40
CA LEU A 213 -10.74 -8.68 19.50
C LEU A 213 -11.02 -10.14 19.89
N ASP A 214 -12.28 -10.58 19.84
CA ASP A 214 -12.65 -11.98 20.09
C ASP A 214 -12.09 -12.92 19.00
N MET A 215 -11.95 -12.44 17.75
CA MET A 215 -11.37 -13.20 16.64
C MET A 215 -9.83 -13.23 16.66
N LEU A 216 -9.20 -12.14 17.06
CA LEU A 216 -7.75 -12.05 17.19
C LEU A 216 -7.37 -12.35 18.64
N GLU A 217 -7.14 -13.62 18.98
CA GLU A 217 -6.64 -13.97 20.31
C GLU A 217 -5.24 -13.34 20.49
N PHE A 218 -5.22 -12.21 21.19
CA PHE A 218 -4.07 -11.32 21.27
C PHE A 218 -3.48 -11.31 22.69
N PRO A 219 -2.20 -11.66 22.86
CA PRO A 219 -1.59 -11.71 24.19
C PRO A 219 -1.08 -10.37 24.74
N PHE A 220 -1.16 -9.25 23.99
CA PHE A 220 -0.43 -8.00 24.31
C PHE A 220 -1.22 -6.70 24.02
N ASP A 221 -0.60 -5.56 24.33
CA ASP A 221 -1.15 -4.19 24.27
C ASP A 221 -1.78 -3.82 22.92
N TYR A 222 -2.94 -3.16 22.97
CA TYR A 222 -3.58 -2.55 21.80
C TYR A 222 -3.83 -1.05 22.03
N PHE A 223 -3.72 -0.27 20.96
CA PHE A 223 -4.02 1.17 20.98
C PHE A 223 -5.28 1.43 20.17
N CYS A 224 -6.25 2.12 20.77
CA CYS A 224 -7.44 2.60 20.08
C CYS A 224 -7.33 4.12 19.93
N CYS A 225 -7.28 4.60 18.68
CA CYS A 225 -7.32 6.03 18.39
C CYS A 225 -8.64 6.37 17.68
N PRO A 226 -9.38 7.38 18.11
CA PRO A 226 -10.46 7.93 17.28
C PRO A 226 -9.86 8.55 16.01
N VAL A 227 -10.46 8.31 14.85
CA VAL A 227 -10.17 9.11 13.65
C VAL A 227 -10.89 10.44 13.83
N LEU A 228 -10.14 11.54 13.74
CA LEU A 228 -10.66 12.91 13.79
C LEU A 228 -11.52 13.20 12.57
#